data_AF-A0AB38AWT5-F1
#
_entry.id   AF-A0AB38AWT5-F1
#
_cell.length_a   1.000
_cell.length_b   1.000
_cell.length_c   1.000
_cell.angle_alpha   90.00
_cell.angle_beta   90.00
_cell.angle_gamma   90.00
#
_symmetry.space_group_name_H-M   'P 1'
#
loop_
_entity.id
_entity.type
_entity.pdbx_description
1 polymer ?
#
loop_
_entity_poly.entity_id
_entity_poly.type
_entity_poly.pdbx_seq_one_letter_code
_entity_poly.pdbx_strand_id
1 'polypeptide(L)' 'MTDESDPLICMCAHVRESEILAAAGRGCRDLAAVREETSANTGCGDCAEDVEELLAYAAP' A
#
# COMPACT_ATOMS: atom_id res chain seq x y z
N MET A 1 15.94 12.86 10.62
CA MET A 1 16.38 13.12 9.23
C MET A 1 15.17 12.79 8.37
N THR A 2 14.66 13.81 7.67
CA THR A 2 13.58 13.84 6.66
C THR A 2 12.24 13.17 6.97
N ASP A 3 11.38 13.95 7.64
CA ASP A 3 9.90 13.84 7.66
C ASP A 3 9.31 14.39 6.33
N GLU A 4 9.75 13.82 5.20
CA GLU A 4 9.28 14.07 3.82
C GLU A 4 9.10 12.74 3.05
N SER A 5 8.88 11.67 3.80
CA SER A 5 9.02 10.31 3.27
C SER A 5 7.66 9.78 2.83
N ASP A 6 7.44 9.73 1.52
CA ASP A 6 6.47 8.84 0.88
C ASP A 6 7.22 7.59 0.37
N PRO A 7 7.51 6.63 1.26
CA PRO A 7 8.37 5.50 0.93
C PRO A 7 7.76 4.64 -0.17
N LEU A 8 8.64 4.06 -0.98
CA LEU A 8 8.23 3.10 -2.00
C LEU A 8 7.94 1.76 -1.31
N ILE A 9 6.68 1.35 -1.30
CA ILE A 9 6.22 0.12 -0.67
C ILE A 9 6.34 -1.05 -1.65
N CYS A 10 5.84 -0.89 -2.87
CA CYS A 10 5.96 -1.91 -3.91
C CYS A 10 6.96 -1.49 -4.97
N MET A 11 8.14 -2.10 -4.97
CA MET A 11 9.15 -1.84 -6.02
C MET A 11 8.69 -2.33 -7.40
N CYS A 12 8.00 -3.47 -7.49
CA CYS A 12 7.56 -4.03 -8.77
C CYS A 12 6.58 -3.11 -9.51
N ALA A 13 5.57 -2.61 -8.80
CA ALA A 13 4.53 -1.76 -9.35
C ALA A 13 4.81 -0.25 -9.14
N HIS A 14 5.95 0.10 -8.54
CA HIS A 14 6.32 1.47 -8.16
C HIS A 14 5.25 2.19 -7.32
N VAL A 15 4.59 1.46 -6.42
CA VAL A 15 3.53 1.99 -5.54
C VAL A 15 4.13 2.50 -4.23
N ARG A 16 3.71 3.69 -3.82
CA ARG A 16 4.15 4.34 -2.57
C ARG A 16 3.13 4.23 -1.45
N GLU A 17 3.55 4.51 -0.22
CA GLU A 17 2.71 4.50 0.97
C GLU A 17 1.47 5.39 0.80
N SER A 18 1.64 6.59 0.27
CA SER A 18 0.54 7.54 0.04
C SER A 18 -0.55 6.97 -0.87
N GLU A 19 -0.19 6.15 -1.86
CA GLU A 19 -1.14 5.50 -2.76
C GLU A 19 -1.92 4.40 -2.05
N ILE A 20 -1.27 3.63 -1.16
CA ILE A 20 -1.93 2.61 -0.33
C ILE A 20 -2.91 3.28 0.65
N LEU A 21 -2.48 4.35 1.31
CA LEU A 21 -3.34 5.12 2.23
C LEU A 21 -4.51 5.78 1.49
N ALA A 22 -4.29 6.29 0.27
CA ALA A 22 -5.35 6.81 -0.58
C ALA A 22 -6.36 5.72 -0.97
N ALA A 23 -5.89 4.51 -1.30
CA ALA A 23 -6.76 3.36 -1.57
C ALA A 23 -7.57 2.97 -0.32
N ALA A 24 -6.95 2.95 0.86
CA ALA A 24 -7.64 2.74 2.13
C ALA A 24 -8.75 3.78 2.37
N GLY A 25 -8.48 5.05 2.07
CA GLY A 25 -9.46 6.14 2.13
C GLY A 25 -10.62 6.01 1.13
N ARG A 26 -10.42 5.31 0.01
CA ARG A 26 -11.46 4.98 -0.97
C ARG A 26 -12.31 3.77 -0.58
N GLY A 27 -11.92 3.06 0.48
CA GLY A 27 -12.67 1.91 1.02
C GLY A 27 -11.99 0.56 0.81
N CYS A 28 -10.74 0.52 0.34
CA CYS A 28 -9.97 -0.73 0.32
C CYS A 28 -9.71 -1.19 1.76
N ARG A 29 -10.02 -2.45 2.06
CA ARG A 29 -9.87 -3.04 3.41
C ARG A 29 -9.04 -4.32 3.44
N ASP A 30 -8.60 -4.79 2.29
CA ASP A 30 -7.77 -5.99 2.18
C ASP A 30 -6.78 -5.86 1.02
N LEU A 31 -5.81 -6.77 1.01
CA LEU A 31 -4.76 -6.84 0.00
C LEU A 31 -5.33 -7.02 -1.43
N ALA A 32 -6.48 -7.69 -1.57
CA ALA A 32 -7.10 -7.90 -2.87
C ALA A 32 -7.64 -6.59 -3.46
N ALA A 33 -8.36 -5.80 -2.67
CA ALA A 33 -8.85 -4.49 -3.07
C ALA A 33 -7.70 -3.53 -3.39
N VAL A 34 -6.61 -3.56 -2.61
CA VAL A 34 -5.43 -2.74 -2.89
C VAL A 34 -4.72 -3.18 -4.18
N ARG A 35 -4.62 -4.49 -4.46
CA ARG A 35 -4.09 -5.01 -5.73
C ARG A 35 -4.90 -4.51 -6.91
N GLU A 36 -6.23 -4.52 -6.82
CA GLU A 36 -7.12 -4.04 -7.89
C GLU A 36 -6.97 -2.54 -8.14
N GLU A 37 -6.86 -1.73 -7.09
CA GLU A 37 -6.78 -0.27 -7.22
C GLU A 37 -5.38 0.25 -7.58
N THR A 38 -4.32 -0.34 -7.03
CA THR A 38 -2.95 0.19 -7.10
C THR A 38 -1.97 -0.68 -7.87
N SER A 39 -2.35 -1.92 -8.21
CA SER A 39 -1.44 -2.96 -8.73
C SER A 39 -0.31 -3.39 -7.77
N ALA A 40 -0.26 -2.87 -6.54
CA ALA A 40 0.69 -3.33 -5.53
C ALA A 40 0.54 -4.83 -5.29
N ASN A 41 1.65 -5.52 -4.99
CA ASN A 41 1.66 -6.94 -4.66
C ASN A 41 1.19 -7.92 -5.76
N THR A 42 1.23 -7.50 -7.03
CA THR A 42 0.94 -8.38 -8.20
C THR A 42 2.19 -9.02 -8.83
N GLY A 43 3.39 -8.63 -8.35
CA GLY A 43 4.69 -9.08 -8.84
C GLY A 43 5.35 -10.15 -7.97
N CYS A 44 6.35 -9.77 -7.17
CA CYS A 44 7.13 -10.69 -6.32
C CYS A 44 6.40 -11.13 -5.04
N GLY A 45 5.50 -10.29 -4.51
CA GLY A 45 4.76 -10.57 -3.28
C GLY A 45 5.39 -10.02 -1.99
N ASP A 46 6.63 -9.52 -2.02
CA ASP A 46 7.38 -9.12 -0.79
C ASP A 46 6.68 -8.01 0.01
N CYS A 47 6.04 -7.05 -0.67
CA CYS A 47 5.33 -5.94 -0.04
C CYS A 47 3.97 -6.30 0.59
N ALA A 48 3.62 -7.59 0.72
CA ALA A 48 2.31 -8.01 1.22
C ALA A 48 2.08 -7.55 2.68
N GLU A 49 3.03 -7.86 3.55
CA GLU A 49 2.96 -7.52 4.97
C GLU A 49 2.94 -6.00 5.17
N ASP A 50 3.79 -5.25 4.46
CA ASP A 50 3.81 -3.77 4.54
C ASP A 50 2.45 -3.16 4.15
N VAL A 51 1.80 -3.68 3.10
CA VAL A 51 0.48 -3.19 2.67
C VAL A 51 -0.59 -3.52 3.70
N GLU A 52 -0.57 -4.73 4.28
CA GLU A 52 -1.51 -5.13 5.32
C GLU A 52 -1.36 -4.30 6.61
N GLU A 53 -0.13 -4.01 7.01
CA GLU A 53 0.15 -3.11 8.15
C GLU A 53 -0.38 -1.69 7.90
N LEU A 54 -0.15 -1.14 6.71
CA LEU A 54 -0.67 0.18 6.32
C LEU A 54 -2.21 0.22 6.30
N LEU A 55 -2.85 -0.83 5.79
CA LEU A 55 -4.31 -0.96 5.81
C LEU A 55 -4.86 -1.05 7.23
N ALA A 56 -4.21 -1.81 8.11
CA ALA A 56 -4.57 -1.92 9.51
C ALA A 56 -4.38 -0.60 10.27
N TYR A 57 -3.34 0.18 9.93
CA TYR A 57 -3.13 1.51 10.48
C TYR A 57 -4.19 2.52 10.00
N ALA A 58 -4.58 2.46 8.72
CA ALA A 58 -5.54 3.39 8.12
C ALA A 58 -7.02 3.09 8.48
N ALA A 59 -7.32 1.90 8.99
CA ALA A 59 -8.66 1.52 9.43
C ALA A 59 -8.80 1.66 10.96
N PRO A 60 -9.60 2.62 11.48
CA PRO A 60 -9.92 2.68 12.91
C PRO A 60 -10.90 1.59 13.35
#